data_AF-A0A356Z4D7-F1
#
_entry.id   AF-A0A356Z4D7-F1
#
_cell.length_a   1.000
_cell.length_b   1.000
_cell.length_c   1.000
_cell.angle_alpha   90.00
_cell.angle_beta   90.00
_cell.angle_gamma   90.00
#
_symmetry.space_group_name_H-M   'P 1'
#
loop_
_entity.id
_entity.type
_entity.pdbx_description
1 polymer ?
#
loop_
_entity_poly.entity_id
_entity_poly.type
_entity_poly.pdbx_seq_one_letter_code
_entity_poly.pdbx_strand_id
1 'polypeptide(L)'
;MTNREVAAVLDNIADILQMKNDNPFKVRAYRKAAGTVYHLEVDLNILHRQQRLGEIPGVGTGVKGIIEELLTTEECHYYSELLAEYPPGVFDLLALPGIGHATVKIIYDQLGIDNL
;
A
#
# COMPACT_ATOMS: atom_id res chain seq x y z
N MET A 1 -5.90 -3.22 -13.43
CA MET A 1 -6.14 -3.29 -11.96
C MET A 1 -7.58 -2.95 -11.53
N THR A 2 -8.06 -3.61 -10.46
CA THR A 2 -9.35 -3.38 -9.77
C THR A 2 -9.19 -2.50 -8.52
N ASN A 3 -10.30 -1.92 -8.01
CA ASN A 3 -10.29 -1.13 -6.77
C ASN A 3 -9.66 -1.87 -5.59
N ARG A 4 -9.95 -3.17 -5.47
CA ARG A 4 -9.42 -4.01 -4.37
C ARG A 4 -7.90 -4.19 -4.45
N GLU A 5 -7.37 -4.37 -5.66
CA GLU A 5 -5.93 -4.48 -5.89
C GLU A 5 -5.21 -3.17 -5.56
N VAL A 6 -5.76 -2.03 -5.99
CA VAL A 6 -5.20 -0.72 -5.65
C VAL A 6 -5.25 -0.48 -4.13
N ALA A 7 -6.37 -0.80 -3.49
CA ALA A 7 -6.50 -0.70 -2.03
C ALA A 7 -5.45 -1.56 -1.30
N ALA A 8 -5.22 -2.79 -1.77
CA ALA A 8 -4.21 -3.67 -1.19
C ALA A 8 -2.79 -3.06 -1.29
N VAL A 9 -2.41 -2.52 -2.44
CA VAL A 9 -1.09 -1.86 -2.58
C VAL A 9 -0.97 -0.66 -1.64
N LEU A 10 -2.02 0.17 -1.53
CA LEU A 10 -2.01 1.32 -0.62
C LEU A 10 -1.89 0.90 0.85
N ASP A 11 -2.54 -0.20 1.25
CA ASP A 11 -2.45 -0.74 2.61
C ASP A 11 -1.05 -1.32 2.88
N ASN A 12 -0.47 -2.02 1.90
CA ASN A 12 0.91 -2.52 1.99
C ASN A 12 1.92 -1.36 2.16
N ILE A 13 1.75 -0.26 1.42
CA ILE A 13 2.57 0.95 1.59
C ILE A 13 2.42 1.48 3.02
N ALA A 14 1.21 1.60 3.54
CA ALA A 14 0.97 2.09 4.89
C ALA A 14 1.66 1.22 5.95
N ASP A 15 1.57 -0.09 5.76
CA ASP A 15 2.16 -1.09 6.61
C ASP A 15 3.69 -1.02 6.59
N ILE A 16 4.34 -0.95 5.42
CA ILE A 16 5.80 -0.78 5.32
C ILE A 16 6.24 0.53 5.98
N LEU A 17 5.52 1.63 5.74
CA LEU A 17 5.83 2.92 6.40
C LEU A 17 5.69 2.84 7.92
N GLN A 18 4.71 2.09 8.42
CA GLN A 18 4.57 1.82 9.85
C GLN A 18 5.74 0.97 10.37
N MET A 19 6.19 -0.02 9.59
CA MET A 19 7.38 -0.81 9.91
C MET A 19 8.64 0.03 10.02
N LYS A 20 8.78 1.05 9.18
CA LYS A 20 9.90 1.97 9.21
C LYS A 20 9.84 2.99 10.36
N ASN A 21 8.76 3.01 11.14
CA ASN A 21 8.43 4.12 12.04
C ASN A 21 8.52 5.48 11.31
N ASP A 22 8.12 5.52 10.03
CA ASP A 22 8.06 6.75 9.24
C ASP A 22 6.91 7.65 9.75
N ASN A 23 6.68 8.77 9.08
CA ASN A 23 5.74 9.80 9.44
C ASN A 23 4.32 9.22 9.68
N PRO A 24 3.79 9.30 10.92
CA PRO A 24 2.47 8.78 11.26
C PRO A 24 1.33 9.40 10.45
N PHE A 25 1.49 10.63 9.96
CA PHE A 25 0.52 11.27 9.07
C PHE A 25 0.46 10.59 7.70
N LYS A 26 1.61 10.17 7.14
CA LYS A 26 1.66 9.43 5.87
C LYS A 26 1.01 8.05 6.02
N VAL A 27 1.37 7.32 7.08
CA VAL A 27 0.78 6.00 7.38
C VAL A 27 -0.75 6.10 7.43
N ARG A 28 -1.28 7.08 8.19
CA ARG A 28 -2.74 7.30 8.29
C ARG A 28 -3.36 7.72 6.96
N ALA A 29 -2.67 8.51 6.14
CA ALA A 29 -3.17 8.93 4.83
C ALA A 29 -3.32 7.73 3.89
N TYR A 30 -2.30 6.88 3.78
CA TYR A 30 -2.35 5.66 2.95
C TYR A 30 -3.40 4.67 3.45
N ARG A 31 -3.46 4.39 4.76
CA ARG A 31 -4.52 3.54 5.34
C ARG A 31 -5.92 4.07 5.07
N LYS A 32 -6.14 5.38 5.24
CA LYS A 32 -7.44 5.99 4.97
C LYS A 32 -7.82 5.86 3.50
N ALA A 33 -6.88 6.13 2.59
CA ALA A 33 -7.11 5.99 1.17
C ALA A 33 -7.39 4.54 0.77
N ALA A 34 -6.63 3.57 1.28
CA ALA A 34 -6.86 2.14 1.06
C ALA A 34 -8.29 1.75 1.46
N GLY A 35 -8.73 2.17 2.66
CA GLY A 35 -10.08 1.93 3.15
C GLY A 35 -11.16 2.56 2.27
N THR A 36 -10.99 3.82 1.86
CA THR A 36 -11.95 4.49 0.97
C THR A 36 -12.02 3.80 -0.41
N VAL A 37 -10.86 3.47 -1.00
CA VAL A 37 -10.77 2.83 -2.31
C VAL A 37 -11.38 1.43 -2.29
N TYR A 38 -11.15 0.67 -1.22
CA TYR A 38 -11.71 -0.68 -1.07
C TYR A 38 -13.25 -0.69 -1.09
N HIS A 39 -13.87 0.29 -0.41
CA HIS A 39 -15.32 0.43 -0.31
C HIS A 39 -15.93 1.27 -1.44
N LEU A 40 -15.12 1.73 -2.39
CA LEU A 40 -15.59 2.57 -3.47
C LEU A 40 -16.43 1.75 -4.45
N GLU A 41 -17.70 2.11 -4.59
CA GLU A 41 -18.64 1.46 -5.52
C GLU A 41 -18.32 1.77 -6.98
N VAL A 42 -17.72 2.93 -7.24
CA VAL A 42 -17.34 3.37 -8.58
C VAL A 42 -15.95 2.84 -8.94
N ASP A 43 -15.80 2.32 -10.15
CA ASP A 43 -14.51 1.88 -10.67
C ASP A 43 -13.51 3.05 -10.73
N LEU A 44 -12.34 2.87 -10.11
CA LEU A 44 -11.25 3.83 -10.13
C LEU A 44 -10.80 4.19 -11.56
N ASN A 45 -10.87 3.26 -12.51
CA ASN A 45 -10.52 3.50 -13.91
C ASN A 45 -11.46 4.53 -14.56
N ILE A 46 -12.72 4.61 -14.10
CA ILE A 46 -13.67 5.62 -14.58
C ILE A 46 -13.29 6.98 -13.99
N LEU A 47 -13.05 7.05 -12.68
CA LEU A 47 -12.66 8.29 -12.00
C LEU A 47 -11.32 8.84 -12.50
N HIS A 48 -10.37 7.94 -12.82
CA HIS A 48 -9.09 8.30 -13.43
C HIS A 48 -9.28 8.97 -14.79
N ARG A 49 -10.06 8.36 -15.70
CA ARG A 49 -10.36 8.94 -17.01
C ARG A 49 -11.07 10.30 -16.93
N GLN A 50 -11.86 10.51 -15.88
CA GLN A 50 -12.54 11.79 -15.62
C GLN A 50 -11.66 12.81 -14.89
N GLN A 51 -10.43 12.47 -14.50
CA GLN A 51 -9.53 13.29 -13.67
C GLN A 51 -10.09 13.61 -12.26
N ARG A 52 -10.98 12.75 -11.74
CA ARG A 52 -11.73 12.95 -10.49
C ARG A 52 -11.20 12.16 -9.30
N LEU A 53 -10.02 11.55 -9.42
CA LEU A 53 -9.39 10.82 -8.31
C LEU A 53 -9.19 11.68 -7.05
N GLY A 54 -8.97 12.98 -7.22
CA GLY A 54 -8.81 13.92 -6.11
C GLY A 54 -10.12 14.23 -5.35
N GLU A 55 -11.28 13.83 -5.86
CA GLU A 55 -12.56 13.96 -5.15
C GLU A 55 -12.77 12.83 -4.13
N ILE A 56 -11.97 11.76 -4.20
CA ILE A 56 -12.10 10.60 -3.32
C ILE A 56 -11.66 11.00 -1.90
N PRO A 57 -12.52 10.86 -0.88
CA PRO A 57 -12.17 11.22 0.48
C PRO A 57 -10.94 10.49 1.00
N GLY A 58 -9.91 11.22 1.41
CA GLY A 58 -8.65 10.65 1.90
C GLY A 58 -7.59 10.41 0.82
N VAL A 59 -7.90 10.63 -0.46
CA VAL A 59 -6.92 10.63 -1.55
C VAL A 59 -6.35 12.03 -1.70
N GLY A 60 -5.16 12.25 -1.11
CA GLY A 60 -4.37 13.47 -1.31
C GLY A 60 -3.54 13.42 -2.60
N THR A 61 -2.75 14.47 -2.87
CA THR A 61 -1.89 14.56 -4.07
C THR A 61 -0.88 13.40 -4.19
N GLY A 62 -0.24 13.01 -3.08
CA GLY A 62 0.70 11.89 -3.08
C GLY A 62 0.03 10.56 -3.40
N VAL A 63 -1.06 10.24 -2.70
CA VAL A 63 -1.84 9.01 -2.94
C VAL A 63 -2.43 8.98 -4.35
N LYS A 64 -2.91 10.13 -4.84
CA LYS A 64 -3.44 10.25 -6.21
C LYS A 64 -2.40 9.83 -7.23
N GLY A 65 -1.16 10.33 -7.13
CA GLY A 65 -0.09 9.95 -8.06
C GLY A 65 0.19 8.44 -8.06
N ILE A 66 0.18 7.82 -6.88
CA ILE A 66 0.33 6.37 -6.74
C ILE A 66 -0.82 5.60 -7.41
N ILE A 67 -2.07 6.05 -7.21
CA ILE A 67 -3.23 5.43 -7.85
C ILE A 67 -3.14 5.59 -9.38
N GLU A 68 -2.76 6.77 -9.88
CA GLU A 68 -2.59 7.02 -11.32
C GLU A 68 -1.52 6.12 -11.95
N GLU A 69 -0.39 5.94 -11.26
CA GLU A 69 0.68 5.04 -11.67
C GLU A 69 0.17 3.59 -11.74
N LEU A 70 -0.41 3.08 -10.64
CA LEU A 70 -0.97 1.73 -10.57
C LEU A 70 -2.01 1.46 -11.66
N LEU A 71 -2.90 2.41 -11.96
CA LEU A 71 -3.90 2.24 -13.02
C LEU A 71 -3.30 2.26 -14.43
N THR A 72 -2.12 2.84 -14.61
CA THR A 72 -1.48 3.02 -15.93
C THR A 72 -0.45 1.95 -16.23
N THR A 73 0.40 1.62 -15.26
CA THR A 73 1.55 0.71 -15.43
C THR A 73 1.35 -0.64 -14.77
N GLU A 74 0.31 -0.79 -13.93
CA GLU A 74 0.11 -1.93 -13.01
C GLU A 74 1.23 -2.12 -11.98
N GLU A 75 2.19 -1.19 -11.94
CA GLU A 75 3.33 -1.19 -11.03
C GLU A 75 3.38 0.13 -10.27
N CYS A 76 3.99 0.15 -9.09
CA CYS A 76 4.21 1.37 -8.34
C CYS A 76 5.68 1.48 -7.96
N HIS A 77 6.37 2.48 -8.53
CA HIS A 77 7.79 2.67 -8.27
C HIS A 77 8.07 2.89 -6.79
N TYR A 78 7.26 3.74 -6.14
CA TYR A 78 7.42 4.02 -4.72
C TYR A 78 7.24 2.77 -3.84
N TYR A 79 6.31 1.90 -4.19
CA TYR A 79 6.14 0.62 -3.49
C TYR A 79 7.36 -0.27 -3.69
N SER A 80 7.86 -0.39 -4.91
CA SER A 80 9.09 -1.17 -5.22
C SER A 80 10.32 -0.65 -4.48
N GLU A 81 10.49 0.67 -4.36
CA GLU A 81 11.57 1.29 -3.57
C GLU A 81 11.46 0.94 -2.09
N LEU A 82 10.25 1.01 -1.53
CA LEU A 82 9.98 0.65 -0.14
C LEU A 82 10.27 -0.84 0.13
N LEU A 83 9.98 -1.71 -0.83
CA LEU A 83 10.32 -3.13 -0.73
C LEU A 83 11.83 -3.37 -0.78
N ALA A 84 12.56 -2.64 -1.62
CA ALA A 84 14.01 -2.81 -1.78
C ALA A 84 14.82 -2.47 -0.51
N GLU A 85 14.23 -1.74 0.44
CA GLU A 85 14.87 -1.43 1.73
C GLU A 85 14.87 -2.61 2.72
N TYR A 86 14.10 -3.66 2.45
CA TYR A 86 14.02 -4.85 3.28
C TYR A 86 14.59 -6.08 2.55
N PRO A 87 15.19 -7.04 3.28
CA PRO A 87 15.59 -8.31 2.68
C PRO A 87 14.38 -8.99 2.03
N PRO A 88 14.53 -9.59 0.83
CA PRO A 88 13.41 -10.16 0.08
C PRO A 88 12.65 -11.23 0.88
N GLY A 89 13.32 -12.00 1.73
CA GLY A 89 12.70 -13.05 2.54
C GLY A 89 11.75 -12.52 3.64
N VAL A 90 11.82 -11.24 3.99
CA VAL A 90 10.86 -10.61 4.91
C VAL A 90 9.46 -10.60 4.29
N PHE A 91 9.37 -10.44 2.96
CA PHE A 91 8.09 -10.43 2.25
C PHE A 91 7.57 -11.82 1.93
N ASP A 92 8.42 -12.84 1.91
CA ASP A 92 7.97 -14.24 1.81
C ASP A 92 7.05 -14.62 2.98
N LEU A 93 7.26 -13.99 4.15
CA LEU A 93 6.38 -14.14 5.30
C LEU A 93 4.97 -13.57 5.07
N LEU A 94 4.80 -12.60 4.16
CA LEU A 94 3.47 -12.08 3.79
C LEU A 94 2.69 -13.03 2.89
N ALA A 95 3.38 -13.94 2.18
CA ALA A 95 2.71 -14.97 1.40
C ALA A 95 2.04 -16.02 2.30
N LEU A 96 2.39 -16.07 3.59
CA LEU A 96 1.79 -16.99 4.54
C LEU A 96 0.37 -16.55 4.93
N PRO A 97 -0.63 -17.43 4.80
CA PRO A 97 -2.00 -17.13 5.19
C PRO A 97 -2.08 -16.69 6.65
N GLY A 98 -2.70 -15.53 6.90
CA GLY A 98 -2.87 -14.98 8.25
C GLY A 98 -1.68 -14.20 8.79
N ILE A 99 -0.61 -14.03 8.00
CA ILE A 99 0.52 -13.17 8.36
C ILE A 99 0.42 -11.86 7.57
N GLY A 100 0.07 -10.78 8.27
CA GLY A 100 0.12 -9.43 7.74
C GLY A 100 1.43 -8.72 8.11
N HIS A 101 1.70 -7.57 7.49
CA HIS A 101 2.94 -6.81 7.69
C HIS A 101 3.21 -6.42 9.15
N ALA A 102 2.16 -6.19 9.97
CA ALA A 102 2.34 -5.95 11.40
C ALA A 102 2.98 -7.16 12.12
N THR A 103 2.59 -8.37 11.75
CA THR A 103 3.17 -9.61 12.27
C THR A 103 4.57 -9.82 11.71
N VAL A 104 4.79 -9.57 10.42
CA VAL A 104 6.12 -9.63 9.79
C VAL A 104 7.11 -8.69 10.49
N LYS A 105 6.68 -7.47 10.84
CA LYS A 105 7.50 -6.53 11.63
C LYS A 105 7.96 -7.12 12.94
N ILE A 106 7.05 -7.73 13.69
CA ILE A 106 7.36 -8.32 14.99
C ILE A 106 8.34 -9.47 14.83
N ILE A 107 8.11 -10.32 13.82
CA ILE A 107 8.99 -11.45 13.50
C ILE A 107 10.40 -10.95 13.14
N TYR A 108 10.51 -9.94 12.28
CA TYR A 108 11.78 -9.37 11.87
C TYR A 108 12.50 -8.66 13.04
N ASP A 109 11.82 -7.72 13.72
CA ASP A 109 12.43 -6.88 14.76
C ASP A 109 12.77 -7.66 16.05
N GLN A 110 11.95 -8.65 16.44
CA GLN A 110 12.11 -9.36 17.71
C GLN A 110 12.77 -10.73 17.58
N LEU A 111 12.55 -11.43 16.48
CA LEU A 111 13.07 -12.79 16.28
C LEU A 111 14.26 -12.83 15.31
N GLY A 112 14.51 -11.74 14.57
CA GLY A 112 15.58 -11.68 13.58
C GLY A 112 15.38 -12.63 12.39
N ILE A 113 14.13 -13.08 12.17
CA ILE A 113 13.78 -13.98 11.07
C ILE A 113 13.48 -13.11 9.86
N ASP A 114 14.25 -13.30 8.81
CA ASP A 114 14.20 -12.52 7.57
C ASP A 114 13.97 -13.38 6.32
N ASN A 115 13.63 -14.66 6.51
CA ASN A 115 13.31 -15.63 5.46
C ASN A 115 12.47 -16.81 6.01
N LEU A 116 11.92 -17.60 5.08
CA LEU A 116 11.15 -18.82 5.33
C LEU A 116 12.02 -20.07 5.52
#